data_AF-A0AAU2CFC7-F1
#
_entry.id   AF-A0AAU2CFC7-F1
#
_cell.length_a   1.000
_cell.length_b   1.000
_cell.length_c   1.000
_cell.angle_alpha   90.00
_cell.angle_beta   90.00
_cell.angle_gamma   90.00
#
_symmetry.space_group_name_H-M   'P 1'
#
loop_
_entity.id
_entity.type
_entity.pdbx_description
1 polymer ?
#
loop_
_entity_poly.entity_id
_entity_poly.type
_entity_poly.pdbx_seq_one_letter_code
_entity_poly.pdbx_strand_id
1 'polypeptide(L)'
;MTDGGSAVDAERRRLAEADEGVAPWRRRGPYLSERQWGTVREDHSTDGDAWSSFTHDQARSRAYRWGEDGIAGVSDDKQRLCFALALWNGRDPILEERMLGLTNTEGNHGEDVKEYWFHLDNTPTHSYMKYLYKYPQGEFPYADLVDTDRSRGRDALEYELLDTGVFDEDRYFDVFVKYAKAGPEDLLVEITAHNRGPDEAVLRLLPTPWFRHTWSWAGGTAVPALRAADGGIRAGHDELGTRRLHHDGAELLFTGNETDNERIFGSPNTTPYVKDGIGRHVVHGEAGAVDPARTGTKAAVHQVRTVPAGDSATLRLRLTDTELDDPWGDFDTTLESRRVEADAFYEDITPDGMGEGERHLVRQAPAPDA
;
A
#
# COMPACT_ATOMS: atom_id res chain seq x y z
N MET A 1 9.86 36.53 -15.40
CA MET A 1 11.21 35.96 -15.21
C MET A 1 11.01 34.70 -14.42
N THR A 2 11.02 33.57 -15.13
CA THR A 2 10.87 32.23 -14.57
C THR A 2 12.11 31.91 -13.76
N ASP A 3 11.96 31.85 -12.44
CA ASP A 3 13.02 31.45 -11.52
C ASP A 3 13.27 29.95 -11.70
N GLY A 4 14.11 29.63 -12.70
CA GLY A 4 14.67 28.32 -12.92
C GLY A 4 15.68 28.03 -11.81
N GLY A 5 15.17 27.76 -10.60
CA GLY A 5 15.97 27.13 -9.55
C GLY A 5 16.54 25.84 -10.09
N SER A 6 17.82 25.59 -9.84
CA SER A 6 18.46 24.35 -10.25
C SER A 6 17.73 23.14 -9.63
N ALA A 7 17.79 21.96 -10.27
CA ALA A 7 17.19 20.75 -9.70
C ALA A 7 17.70 20.44 -8.28
N VAL A 8 18.93 20.87 -7.97
CA VAL A 8 19.58 20.76 -6.64
C VAL A 8 18.80 21.51 -5.55
N ASP A 9 18.16 22.63 -5.90
CA ASP A 9 17.47 23.49 -4.94
C ASP A 9 15.98 23.13 -4.77
N ALA A 10 15.41 22.31 -5.65
CA ALA A 10 13.97 22.08 -5.68
C ALA A 10 13.45 21.39 -4.40
N GLU A 11 14.09 20.29 -3.99
CA GLU A 11 13.69 19.59 -2.76
C GLU A 11 14.00 20.41 -1.50
N ARG A 12 15.13 21.14 -1.48
CA ARG A 12 15.47 22.06 -0.37
C ARG A 12 14.42 23.17 -0.22
N ARG A 13 13.90 23.69 -1.34
CA ARG A 13 12.82 24.68 -1.34
C ARG A 13 11.53 24.09 -0.77
N ARG A 14 11.12 22.89 -1.20
CA ARG A 14 9.93 22.23 -0.62
C ARG A 14 10.09 21.96 0.86
N LEU A 15 11.29 21.58 1.29
CA LEU A 15 11.61 21.41 2.70
C LEU A 15 11.43 22.71 3.49
N ALA A 16 12.00 23.81 3.00
CA ALA A 16 11.81 25.13 3.61
C ALA A 16 10.34 25.54 3.63
N GLU A 17 9.60 25.37 2.53
CA GLU A 17 8.16 25.65 2.48
C GLU A 17 7.36 24.81 3.48
N ALA A 18 7.75 23.55 3.70
CA ALA A 18 7.11 22.68 4.69
C ALA A 18 7.43 23.10 6.13
N ASP A 19 8.68 23.45 6.42
CA ASP A 19 9.14 23.87 7.75
C ASP A 19 8.56 25.24 8.14
N GLU A 20 8.43 26.15 7.18
CA GLU A 20 7.82 27.48 7.35
C GLU A 20 6.29 27.47 7.32
N GLY A 21 5.67 26.32 7.00
CA GLY A 21 4.22 26.18 6.91
C GLY A 21 3.58 26.87 5.70
N VAL A 22 4.37 27.19 4.67
CA VAL A 22 3.91 27.79 3.40
C VAL A 22 3.11 26.78 2.59
N ALA A 23 3.57 25.52 2.53
CA ALA A 23 2.92 24.46 1.79
C ALA A 23 3.00 23.12 2.57
N PRO A 24 1.90 22.35 2.67
CA PRO A 24 1.85 21.16 3.51
C PRO A 24 2.44 19.93 2.80
N TRP A 25 3.68 20.02 2.29
CA TRP A 25 4.29 18.93 1.51
C TRP A 25 4.33 17.60 2.25
N ARG A 26 4.59 17.61 3.57
CA ARG A 26 4.60 16.41 4.42
C ARG A 26 3.21 15.94 4.85
N ARG A 27 2.11 16.50 4.34
CA ARG A 27 0.77 16.02 4.72
C ARG A 27 0.48 14.65 4.14
N ARG A 28 0.95 14.34 2.93
CA ARG A 28 0.81 12.99 2.35
C ARG A 28 2.15 12.31 2.27
N GLY A 29 2.23 11.07 2.71
CA GLY A 29 3.47 10.32 2.75
C GLY A 29 3.22 8.85 3.05
N PRO A 30 4.29 8.06 3.15
CA PRO A 30 4.21 6.62 3.38
C PRO A 30 3.96 6.34 4.87
N TYR A 31 2.83 6.82 5.41
CA TYR A 31 2.51 6.72 6.84
C TYR A 31 1.72 5.47 7.20
N LEU A 32 1.47 4.57 6.25
CA LEU A 32 0.93 3.24 6.52
C LEU A 32 2.08 2.32 6.90
N SER A 33 1.88 1.47 7.92
CA SER A 33 2.82 0.39 8.18
C SER A 33 2.59 -0.75 7.18
N GLU A 34 3.61 -1.56 6.95
CA GLU A 34 3.44 -2.76 6.12
C GLU A 34 2.76 -3.90 6.90
N ARG A 35 2.82 -3.81 8.24
CA ARG A 35 2.19 -4.71 9.20
C ARG A 35 1.66 -3.92 10.40
N GLN A 36 0.36 -3.96 10.65
CA GLN A 36 -0.28 -3.34 11.83
C GLN A 36 -0.92 -4.38 12.77
N TRP A 37 -1.17 -5.59 12.28
CA TRP A 37 -1.75 -6.70 13.03
C TRP A 37 -0.73 -7.34 14.00
N GLY A 38 -1.24 -7.98 15.04
CA GLY A 38 -0.42 -8.65 16.06
C GLY A 38 0.38 -7.69 16.95
N THR A 39 -0.12 -6.46 17.16
CA THR A 39 0.57 -5.40 17.93
C THR A 39 -0.15 -5.03 19.22
N VAL A 40 0.57 -4.44 20.19
CA VAL A 40 -0.01 -4.00 21.49
C VAL A 40 -1.14 -3.00 21.28
N ARG A 41 -1.03 -2.17 20.23
CA ARG A 41 -2.00 -1.11 19.94
C ARG A 41 -3.36 -1.72 19.62
N GLU A 42 -3.39 -2.84 18.90
CA GLU A 42 -4.62 -3.53 18.50
C GLU A 42 -5.03 -4.65 19.48
N ASP A 43 -4.41 -4.72 20.66
CA ASP A 43 -4.75 -5.71 21.68
C ASP A 43 -6.08 -5.40 22.36
N HIS A 44 -7.02 -6.32 22.20
CA HIS A 44 -8.30 -6.34 22.90
C HIS A 44 -8.55 -7.66 23.62
N SER A 45 -7.48 -8.42 23.88
CA SER A 45 -7.53 -9.67 24.62
C SER A 45 -7.85 -9.41 26.10
N THR A 46 -8.47 -10.39 26.76
CA THR A 46 -8.78 -10.29 28.19
C THR A 46 -7.64 -10.80 29.08
N ASP A 47 -6.71 -11.54 28.49
CA ASP A 47 -5.58 -12.21 29.13
C ASP A 47 -4.22 -11.55 28.85
N GLY A 48 -4.19 -10.51 28.00
CA GLY A 48 -2.98 -9.76 27.66
C GLY A 48 -2.12 -10.43 26.58
N ASP A 49 -2.64 -11.44 25.87
CA ASP A 49 -1.99 -11.98 24.69
C ASP A 49 -2.31 -11.13 23.45
N ALA A 50 -1.59 -10.01 23.38
CA ALA A 50 -1.73 -9.05 22.30
C ALA A 50 -1.45 -9.64 20.91
N TRP A 51 -0.60 -10.66 20.80
CA TRP A 51 -0.11 -11.15 19.50
C TRP A 51 -1.09 -12.10 18.84
N SER A 52 -1.88 -12.85 19.62
CA SER A 52 -2.94 -13.72 19.10
C SER A 52 -4.31 -13.03 18.99
N SER A 53 -4.48 -11.85 19.61
CA SER A 53 -5.75 -11.12 19.65
C SER A 53 -6.22 -10.59 18.30
N PHE A 54 -5.30 -10.14 17.46
CA PHE A 54 -5.56 -9.55 16.15
C PHE A 54 -4.58 -10.14 15.13
N THR A 55 -4.87 -11.34 14.65
CA THR A 55 -3.98 -12.09 13.74
C THR A 55 -4.00 -11.55 12.31
N HIS A 56 -3.02 -11.97 11.50
CA HIS A 56 -3.01 -11.75 10.05
C HIS A 56 -4.33 -12.19 9.37
N ASP A 57 -4.89 -13.35 9.77
CA ASP A 57 -6.16 -13.84 9.22
C ASP A 57 -7.34 -12.91 9.58
N GLN A 58 -7.38 -12.38 10.80
CA GLN A 58 -8.41 -11.42 11.19
C GLN A 58 -8.22 -10.07 10.51
N ALA A 59 -6.98 -9.65 10.23
CA ALA A 59 -6.65 -8.33 9.74
C ALA A 59 -7.33 -7.96 8.41
N ARG A 60 -7.61 -8.96 7.56
CA ARG A 60 -8.34 -8.73 6.30
C ARG A 60 -9.81 -8.42 6.49
N SER A 61 -10.39 -8.86 7.59
CA SER A 61 -11.83 -8.80 7.86
C SER A 61 -12.19 -7.94 9.07
N ARG A 62 -11.21 -7.51 9.88
CA ARG A 62 -11.41 -6.72 11.09
C ARG A 62 -10.87 -5.30 10.91
N ALA A 63 -11.70 -4.29 11.17
CA ALA A 63 -11.28 -2.89 11.11
C ALA A 63 -10.24 -2.58 12.19
N TYR A 64 -9.19 -1.86 11.82
CA TYR A 64 -8.18 -1.37 12.76
C TYR A 64 -8.69 -0.18 13.55
N ARG A 65 -8.19 0.02 14.77
CA ARG A 65 -8.58 1.18 15.59
C ARG A 65 -7.56 2.30 15.60
N TRP A 66 -6.27 1.97 15.66
CA TRP A 66 -5.22 2.94 15.96
C TRP A 66 -4.33 3.27 14.79
N GLY A 67 -4.29 2.40 13.78
CA GLY A 67 -3.58 2.61 12.54
C GLY A 67 -4.29 1.95 11.36
N GLU A 68 -3.57 1.79 10.27
CA GLU A 68 -3.92 0.98 9.10
C GLU A 68 -2.60 0.45 8.52
N ASP A 69 -2.68 -0.67 7.80
CA ASP A 69 -1.56 -1.21 7.01
C ASP A 69 -1.90 -1.29 5.53
N GLY A 70 -0.87 -1.42 4.69
CA GLY A 70 -1.04 -1.77 3.30
C GLY A 70 0.23 -1.66 2.46
N ILE A 71 0.37 -2.59 1.50
CA ILE A 71 1.56 -2.71 0.65
C ILE A 71 1.81 -1.45 -0.16
N ALA A 72 3.02 -0.91 -0.05
CA ALA A 72 3.44 0.33 -0.72
C ALA A 72 2.51 1.51 -0.39
N GLY A 73 2.00 1.54 0.84
CA GLY A 73 0.92 2.40 1.27
C GLY A 73 1.30 3.87 1.48
N VAL A 74 0.36 4.77 1.20
CA VAL A 74 0.42 6.20 1.54
C VAL A 74 -0.87 6.66 2.20
N SER A 75 -0.80 7.69 3.04
CA SER A 75 -1.96 8.33 3.63
C SER A 75 -1.73 9.82 3.86
N ASP A 76 -2.77 10.53 4.32
CA ASP A 76 -2.51 11.79 5.02
C ASP A 76 -1.85 11.54 6.39
N ASP A 77 -1.27 12.58 6.98
CA ASP A 77 -0.55 12.63 8.25
C ASP A 77 -1.40 12.18 9.47
N LYS A 78 -2.71 12.04 9.29
CA LYS A 78 -3.63 11.53 10.31
C LYS A 78 -4.25 10.18 9.94
N GLN A 79 -3.76 9.54 8.87
CA GLN A 79 -4.29 8.28 8.32
C GLN A 79 -5.81 8.30 8.19
N ARG A 80 -6.38 9.38 7.61
CA ARG A 80 -7.82 9.48 7.41
C ARG A 80 -8.22 8.86 6.08
N LEU A 81 -7.57 9.28 5.01
CA LEU A 81 -7.66 8.68 3.67
C LEU A 81 -6.34 7.97 3.37
N CYS A 82 -6.44 6.66 3.26
CA CYS A 82 -5.38 5.71 2.99
C CYS A 82 -5.45 5.27 1.52
N PHE A 83 -4.32 4.90 0.96
CA PHE A 83 -4.19 4.29 -0.36
C PHE A 83 -3.04 3.29 -0.35
N ALA A 84 -3.25 2.09 -0.86
CA ALA A 84 -2.22 1.06 -0.98
C ALA A 84 -2.50 0.15 -2.17
N LEU A 85 -1.53 -0.67 -2.53
CA LEU A 85 -1.68 -1.68 -3.56
C LEU A 85 -2.19 -2.98 -2.95
N ALA A 86 -3.17 -3.60 -3.60
CA ALA A 86 -3.54 -4.99 -3.37
C ALA A 86 -3.31 -5.81 -4.65
N LEU A 87 -2.94 -7.08 -4.52
CA LEU A 87 -2.58 -7.95 -5.63
C LEU A 87 -3.27 -9.32 -5.54
N TRP A 88 -3.47 -9.94 -6.69
CA TRP A 88 -3.84 -11.36 -6.76
C TRP A 88 -3.29 -12.01 -8.02
N ASN A 89 -2.49 -13.07 -7.84
CA ASN A 89 -1.90 -13.87 -8.92
C ASN A 89 -2.88 -14.91 -9.52
N GLY A 90 -4.12 -14.97 -9.01
CA GLY A 90 -5.13 -15.94 -9.44
C GLY A 90 -5.04 -17.30 -8.75
N ARG A 91 -4.11 -17.47 -7.80
CA ARG A 91 -3.85 -18.72 -7.07
C ARG A 91 -3.96 -18.55 -5.57
N ASP A 92 -3.58 -17.40 -5.04
CA ASP A 92 -3.57 -17.17 -3.60
C ASP A 92 -4.98 -17.34 -3.00
N PRO A 93 -5.07 -17.93 -1.80
CA PRO A 93 -6.34 -18.13 -1.10
C PRO A 93 -6.96 -16.83 -0.57
N ILE A 94 -6.20 -15.73 -0.58
CA ILE A 94 -6.60 -14.41 -0.12
C ILE A 94 -6.13 -13.34 -1.11
N LEU A 95 -6.68 -12.14 -0.97
CA LEU A 95 -6.18 -10.96 -1.65
C LEU A 95 -4.94 -10.46 -0.89
N GLU A 96 -3.82 -10.30 -1.59
CA GLU A 96 -2.56 -9.83 -0.99
C GLU A 96 -2.67 -8.32 -0.77
N GLU A 97 -2.82 -7.90 0.47
CA GLU A 97 -3.10 -6.50 0.85
C GLU A 97 -2.13 -5.99 1.92
N ARG A 98 -1.40 -6.87 2.61
CA ARG A 98 -0.56 -6.55 3.78
C ARG A 98 0.41 -7.70 4.04
N MET A 99 1.57 -7.38 4.59
CA MET A 99 2.61 -8.38 4.74
C MET A 99 2.22 -9.50 5.72
N LEU A 100 2.46 -10.74 5.29
CA LEU A 100 2.53 -11.88 6.20
C LEU A 100 3.78 -11.78 7.09
N GLY A 101 3.60 -12.10 8.35
CA GLY A 101 4.69 -12.34 9.27
C GLY A 101 4.30 -13.38 10.32
N LEU A 102 5.26 -13.69 11.17
CA LEU A 102 5.15 -14.58 12.31
C LEU A 102 5.04 -13.73 13.58
N THR A 103 4.26 -14.22 14.53
CA THR A 103 4.27 -13.71 15.91
C THR A 103 5.41 -14.34 16.71
N ASN A 104 5.69 -13.81 17.91
CA ASN A 104 6.74 -14.36 18.79
C ASN A 104 6.60 -15.86 19.12
N THR A 105 5.39 -16.43 19.02
CA THR A 105 5.13 -17.85 19.29
C THR A 105 5.19 -18.71 18.03
N GLU A 106 5.25 -18.08 16.86
CA GLU A 106 5.30 -18.75 15.56
C GLU A 106 6.73 -18.79 15.00
N GLY A 107 7.52 -17.73 15.18
CA GLY A 107 8.92 -17.72 14.79
C GLY A 107 9.84 -18.34 15.85
N ASN A 108 10.85 -19.09 15.40
CA ASN A 108 11.89 -19.68 16.26
C ASN A 108 12.81 -18.62 16.92
N HIS A 109 12.95 -17.44 16.29
CA HIS A 109 13.71 -16.29 16.82
C HIS A 109 12.85 -15.06 17.17
N GLY A 110 11.52 -15.15 17.02
CA GLY A 110 10.59 -14.10 17.42
C GLY A 110 9.68 -13.66 16.27
N GLU A 111 9.30 -12.38 16.27
CA GLU A 111 8.58 -11.75 15.16
C GLU A 111 9.45 -11.67 13.91
N ASP A 112 8.89 -12.09 12.78
CA ASP A 112 9.61 -12.18 11.51
C ASP A 112 8.65 -11.98 10.33
N VAL A 113 9.00 -11.18 9.32
CA VAL A 113 8.12 -10.92 8.17
C VAL A 113 8.57 -11.79 7.00
N LYS A 114 7.64 -12.53 6.40
CA LYS A 114 7.94 -13.57 5.41
C LYS A 114 7.74 -13.11 3.98
N GLU A 115 8.01 -11.83 3.74
CA GLU A 115 7.77 -11.15 2.47
C GLU A 115 8.99 -10.33 2.08
N TYR A 116 9.18 -10.07 0.78
CA TYR A 116 10.31 -9.28 0.30
C TYR A 116 9.84 -7.99 -0.37
N TRP A 117 10.12 -6.89 0.31
CA TRP A 117 9.91 -5.55 -0.20
C TRP A 117 11.09 -4.64 0.11
N PHE A 118 11.20 -3.55 -0.65
CA PHE A 118 12.29 -2.61 -0.54
C PHE A 118 11.77 -1.20 -0.79
N HIS A 119 11.95 -0.32 0.19
CA HIS A 119 11.96 1.12 -0.08
C HIS A 119 13.22 1.41 -0.89
N LEU A 120 13.07 1.95 -2.09
CA LEU A 120 14.19 2.23 -2.99
C LEU A 120 14.55 3.71 -3.04
N ASP A 121 13.58 4.57 -2.76
CA ASP A 121 13.73 6.02 -2.77
C ASP A 121 12.63 6.68 -1.94
N ASN A 122 12.99 7.69 -1.17
CA ASN A 122 12.02 8.59 -0.56
C ASN A 122 12.68 9.93 -0.26
N THR A 123 12.20 11.01 -0.87
CA THR A 123 12.63 12.37 -0.53
C THR A 123 12.07 12.83 0.83
N PRO A 124 12.72 13.75 1.58
CA PRO A 124 12.22 14.21 2.88
C PRO A 124 10.84 14.87 2.87
N THR A 125 10.40 15.44 1.74
CA THR A 125 9.03 15.93 1.57
C THR A 125 8.07 14.91 0.96
N HIS A 126 8.55 13.69 0.71
CA HIS A 126 7.85 12.62 -0.02
C HIS A 126 7.36 13.09 -1.40
N SER A 127 8.10 14.02 -2.02
CA SER A 127 7.81 14.55 -3.35
C SER A 127 8.14 13.54 -4.46
N TYR A 128 9.08 12.64 -4.21
CA TYR A 128 9.35 11.40 -4.93
C TYR A 128 9.47 10.23 -3.94
N MET A 129 8.85 9.10 -4.28
CA MET A 129 9.00 7.82 -3.58
C MET A 129 9.07 6.67 -4.58
N LYS A 130 9.84 5.63 -4.27
CA LYS A 130 9.93 4.40 -5.06
C LYS A 130 9.99 3.19 -4.14
N TYR A 131 9.17 2.21 -4.44
CA TYR A 131 9.02 0.96 -3.70
C TYR A 131 9.10 -0.22 -4.65
N LEU A 132 9.61 -1.36 -4.17
CA LEU A 132 9.61 -2.64 -4.88
C LEU A 132 9.02 -3.72 -3.97
N TYR A 133 8.07 -4.47 -4.49
CA TYR A 133 7.53 -5.68 -3.89
C TYR A 133 7.82 -6.89 -4.79
N LYS A 134 8.25 -8.01 -4.21
CA LYS A 134 8.45 -9.28 -4.92
C LYS A 134 7.27 -10.20 -4.67
N TYR A 135 6.43 -10.37 -5.68
CA TYR A 135 5.19 -11.13 -5.55
C TYR A 135 5.25 -12.45 -6.33
N PRO A 136 5.03 -13.63 -5.71
CA PRO A 136 5.13 -14.90 -6.42
C PRO A 136 4.03 -15.09 -7.47
N GLN A 137 4.35 -15.81 -8.55
CA GLN A 137 3.36 -16.28 -9.54
C GLN A 137 2.62 -17.54 -9.07
N GLY A 138 3.26 -18.33 -8.21
CA GLY A 138 2.67 -19.48 -7.53
C GLY A 138 1.82 -19.06 -6.33
N GLU A 139 1.03 -19.99 -5.79
CA GLU A 139 0.30 -19.76 -4.54
C GLU A 139 1.29 -19.45 -3.42
N PHE A 140 1.03 -18.36 -2.69
CA PHE A 140 1.87 -17.94 -1.58
C PHE A 140 1.82 -18.99 -0.44
N PRO A 141 2.98 -19.48 0.06
CA PRO A 141 3.06 -20.63 0.95
C PRO A 141 2.76 -20.31 2.43
N TYR A 142 1.62 -19.67 2.73
CA TYR A 142 1.29 -19.19 4.09
C TYR A 142 1.39 -20.28 5.17
N ALA A 143 0.80 -21.44 4.93
CA ALA A 143 0.76 -22.52 5.92
C ALA A 143 2.13 -23.18 6.13
N ASP A 144 2.90 -23.37 5.05
CA ASP A 144 4.24 -23.96 5.13
C ASP A 144 5.18 -23.08 5.95
N LEU A 145 5.19 -21.77 5.70
CA LEU A 145 5.98 -20.80 6.47
C LEU A 145 5.65 -20.87 7.96
N VAL A 146 4.36 -20.76 8.30
CA VAL A 146 3.91 -20.75 9.70
C VAL A 146 4.17 -22.07 10.40
N ASP A 147 3.83 -23.20 9.78
CA ASP A 147 3.94 -24.52 10.44
C ASP A 147 5.39 -24.99 10.54
N THR A 148 6.22 -24.71 9.52
CA THR A 148 7.63 -25.07 9.53
C THR A 148 8.39 -24.26 10.59
N ASP A 149 8.25 -22.93 10.65
CA ASP A 149 8.93 -22.12 11.65
C ASP A 149 8.47 -22.45 13.08
N ARG A 150 7.18 -22.70 13.29
CA ARG A 150 6.65 -23.10 14.60
C ARG A 150 7.25 -24.42 15.10
N SER A 151 7.64 -25.31 14.19
CA SER A 151 8.27 -26.58 14.52
C SER A 151 9.77 -26.49 14.80
N ARG A 152 10.42 -25.37 14.42
CA ARG A 152 11.86 -25.18 14.56
C ARG A 152 12.24 -24.76 15.98
N GLY A 153 13.38 -25.29 16.45
CA GLY A 153 13.99 -24.87 17.71
C GLY A 153 14.85 -23.62 17.55
N ARG A 154 15.22 -22.99 18.68
CA ARG A 154 16.08 -21.79 18.71
C ARG A 154 17.46 -21.98 18.08
N ASP A 155 17.94 -23.23 17.98
CA ASP A 155 19.24 -23.56 17.40
C ASP A 155 19.20 -23.74 15.88
N ALA A 156 18.00 -23.76 15.27
CA ALA A 156 17.82 -23.81 13.82
C ALA A 156 17.79 -22.39 13.23
N LEU A 157 18.15 -22.25 11.95
CA LEU A 157 17.92 -21.02 11.18
C LEU A 157 16.42 -20.81 10.95
N GLU A 158 16.01 -19.56 10.73
CA GLU A 158 14.66 -19.20 10.25
C GLU A 158 14.37 -19.89 8.91
N TYR A 159 13.12 -20.24 8.65
CA TYR A 159 12.66 -20.74 7.36
C TYR A 159 12.15 -19.57 6.52
N GLU A 160 12.85 -19.24 5.45
CA GLU A 160 12.55 -18.06 4.66
C GLU A 160 11.64 -18.35 3.48
N LEU A 161 10.96 -17.33 2.96
CA LEU A 161 10.13 -17.47 1.75
C LEU A 161 10.93 -18.04 0.57
N LEU A 162 12.23 -17.70 0.47
CA LEU A 162 13.14 -18.29 -0.51
C LEU A 162 13.32 -19.80 -0.36
N ASP A 163 13.27 -20.35 0.86
CA ASP A 163 13.49 -21.78 1.11
C ASP A 163 12.31 -22.64 0.62
N THR A 164 11.14 -22.04 0.42
CA THR A 164 9.92 -22.71 -0.06
C THR A 164 9.99 -23.10 -1.54
N GLY A 165 10.93 -22.51 -2.29
CA GLY A 165 11.03 -22.65 -3.75
C GLY A 165 9.95 -21.89 -4.54
N VAL A 166 9.14 -21.03 -3.90
CA VAL A 166 8.07 -20.29 -4.60
C VAL A 166 8.59 -19.33 -5.69
N PHE A 167 9.88 -18.95 -5.61
CA PHE A 167 10.57 -18.12 -6.60
C PHE A 167 11.47 -18.90 -7.57
N ASP A 168 11.45 -20.23 -7.51
CA ASP A 168 12.24 -21.07 -8.42
C ASP A 168 11.92 -20.72 -9.89
N GLU A 169 12.95 -20.80 -10.75
CA GLU A 169 12.86 -20.41 -12.16
C GLU A 169 12.44 -18.94 -12.38
N ASP A 170 12.76 -18.05 -11.43
CA ASP A 170 12.39 -16.64 -11.47
C ASP A 170 10.87 -16.40 -11.54
N ARG A 171 10.05 -17.31 -11.02
CA ARG A 171 8.57 -17.27 -11.09
C ARG A 171 7.93 -16.28 -10.12
N TYR A 172 8.28 -15.00 -10.29
CA TYR A 172 7.74 -13.89 -9.52
C TYR A 172 7.57 -12.64 -10.38
N PHE A 173 6.86 -11.67 -9.82
CA PHE A 173 6.77 -10.31 -10.33
C PHE A 173 7.63 -9.39 -9.47
N ASP A 174 8.46 -8.56 -10.12
CA ASP A 174 8.94 -7.34 -9.48
C ASP A 174 7.88 -6.26 -9.70
N VAL A 175 7.22 -5.83 -8.63
CA VAL A 175 6.19 -4.81 -8.66
C VAL A 175 6.75 -3.51 -8.12
N PHE A 176 7.06 -2.58 -9.01
CA PHE A 176 7.49 -1.24 -8.65
C PHE A 176 6.27 -0.33 -8.45
N VAL A 177 6.27 0.41 -7.33
CA VAL A 177 5.32 1.50 -7.10
C VAL A 177 6.11 2.79 -6.96
N LYS A 178 5.83 3.76 -7.82
CA LYS A 178 6.40 5.11 -7.76
C LYS A 178 5.32 6.10 -7.43
N TYR A 179 5.67 7.04 -6.57
CA TYR A 179 4.85 8.20 -6.28
C TYR A 179 5.61 9.48 -6.64
N ALA A 180 4.91 10.43 -7.23
CA ALA A 180 5.45 11.77 -7.51
C ALA A 180 4.42 12.84 -7.22
N LYS A 181 4.82 13.90 -6.52
CA LYS A 181 3.95 15.05 -6.25
C LYS A 181 4.07 16.11 -7.33
N ALA A 182 2.94 16.44 -7.96
CA ALA A 182 2.82 17.69 -8.72
C ALA A 182 2.65 18.88 -7.77
N GLY A 183 2.03 18.64 -6.60
CA GLY A 183 1.86 19.60 -5.51
C GLY A 183 1.56 18.88 -4.18
N PRO A 184 1.36 19.61 -3.07
CA PRO A 184 1.15 19.00 -1.75
C PRO A 184 -0.04 18.05 -1.64
N GLU A 185 -1.09 18.28 -2.44
CA GLU A 185 -2.32 17.46 -2.48
C GLU A 185 -2.51 16.71 -3.80
N ASP A 186 -1.53 16.76 -4.71
CA ASP A 186 -1.61 16.15 -6.05
C ASP A 186 -0.50 15.12 -6.22
N LEU A 187 -0.89 13.85 -6.15
CA LEU A 187 -0.04 12.68 -6.08
C LEU A 187 -0.28 11.78 -7.30
N LEU A 188 0.75 11.65 -8.14
CA LEU A 188 0.81 10.71 -9.24
C LEU A 188 1.30 9.36 -8.71
N VAL A 189 0.72 8.27 -9.22
CA VAL A 189 1.06 6.89 -8.87
C VAL A 189 1.32 6.10 -10.15
N GLU A 190 2.52 5.56 -10.29
CA GLU A 190 2.88 4.62 -11.36
C GLU A 190 3.18 3.25 -10.75
N ILE A 191 2.45 2.23 -11.19
CA ILE A 191 2.64 0.84 -10.75
C ILE A 191 3.08 0.03 -11.96
N THR A 192 4.26 -0.57 -11.90
CA THR A 192 4.80 -1.40 -12.99
C THR A 192 5.15 -2.78 -12.47
N ALA A 193 4.48 -3.81 -12.99
CA ALA A 193 4.77 -5.20 -12.67
C ALA A 193 5.60 -5.82 -13.80
N HIS A 194 6.84 -6.22 -13.51
CA HIS A 194 7.70 -6.98 -14.42
C HIS A 194 7.55 -8.46 -14.15
N ASN A 195 7.18 -9.24 -15.17
CA ASN A 195 7.19 -10.69 -15.10
C ASN A 195 8.63 -11.18 -15.26
N ARG A 196 9.22 -11.73 -14.19
CA ARG A 196 10.58 -12.30 -14.23
C ARG A 196 10.62 -13.74 -14.72
N GLY A 197 9.47 -14.41 -14.68
CA GLY A 197 9.35 -15.82 -15.01
C GLY A 197 9.43 -16.11 -16.51
N PRO A 198 9.57 -17.40 -16.85
CA PRO A 198 9.75 -17.87 -18.23
C PRO A 198 8.45 -17.93 -19.02
N ASP A 199 7.30 -17.83 -18.36
CA ASP A 199 5.96 -17.99 -18.95
C ASP A 199 5.13 -16.71 -18.78
N GLU A 200 4.16 -16.50 -19.68
CA GLU A 200 3.14 -15.48 -19.49
C GLU A 200 2.32 -15.76 -18.21
N ALA A 201 2.03 -14.71 -17.45
CA ALA A 201 1.28 -14.82 -16.20
C ALA A 201 0.22 -13.72 -16.08
N VAL A 202 -0.92 -14.07 -15.47
CA VAL A 202 -1.98 -13.12 -15.16
C VAL A 202 -1.77 -12.55 -13.76
N LEU A 203 -1.85 -11.24 -13.64
CA LEU A 203 -1.78 -10.53 -12.37
C LEU A 203 -2.95 -9.56 -12.27
N ARG A 204 -3.63 -9.56 -11.13
CA ARG A 204 -4.60 -8.53 -10.79
C ARG A 204 -3.94 -7.50 -9.90
N LEU A 205 -4.07 -6.24 -10.30
CA LEU A 205 -3.57 -5.08 -9.57
C LEU A 205 -4.79 -4.27 -9.12
N LEU A 206 -4.88 -4.04 -7.82
CA LEU A 206 -6.01 -3.39 -7.16
C LEU A 206 -5.52 -2.22 -6.30
N PRO A 207 -5.14 -1.09 -6.90
CA PRO A 207 -4.91 0.14 -6.16
C PRO A 207 -6.19 0.54 -5.40
N THR A 208 -6.07 0.64 -4.08
CA THR A 208 -7.21 0.62 -3.16
C THR A 208 -7.17 1.86 -2.27
N PRO A 209 -8.05 2.85 -2.46
CA PRO A 209 -8.31 3.87 -1.46
C PRO A 209 -9.30 3.39 -0.38
N TRP A 210 -9.09 3.80 0.88
CA TRP A 210 -10.06 3.61 1.95
C TRP A 210 -9.96 4.69 3.03
N PHE A 211 -11.05 4.86 3.77
CA PHE A 211 -11.04 5.64 5.00
C PHE A 211 -10.76 4.75 6.20
N ARG A 212 -9.81 5.16 7.05
CA ARG A 212 -9.60 4.49 8.34
C ARG A 212 -10.88 4.54 9.14
N HIS A 213 -11.26 3.39 9.69
CA HIS A 213 -12.48 3.28 10.46
C HIS A 213 -12.35 4.12 11.73
N THR A 214 -13.19 5.15 11.89
CA THR A 214 -13.20 6.01 13.10
C THR A 214 -14.60 6.30 13.62
N TRP A 215 -15.63 5.93 12.87
CA TRP A 215 -17.03 6.34 13.12
C TRP A 215 -17.77 5.48 14.14
N SER A 216 -17.41 4.20 14.34
CA SER A 216 -18.19 3.32 15.23
C SER A 216 -17.89 3.46 16.72
N TRP A 217 -16.71 3.95 17.12
CA TRP A 217 -16.32 4.06 18.55
C TRP A 217 -16.00 5.47 19.03
N ALA A 218 -15.58 6.40 18.15
CA ALA A 218 -15.21 7.75 18.59
C ALA A 218 -16.41 8.63 18.95
N GLY A 219 -17.62 8.26 18.49
CA GLY A 219 -18.84 9.04 18.65
C GLY A 219 -18.82 10.33 17.81
N GLY A 220 -19.96 10.70 17.21
CA GLY A 220 -20.13 12.02 16.56
C GLY A 220 -19.33 12.28 15.28
N THR A 221 -18.65 11.28 14.72
CA THR A 221 -17.93 11.42 13.43
C THR A 221 -18.86 11.02 12.29
N ALA A 222 -19.01 11.88 11.28
CA ALA A 222 -19.74 11.53 10.07
C ALA A 222 -19.00 10.45 9.28
N VAL A 223 -19.74 9.48 8.72
CA VAL A 223 -19.14 8.42 7.90
C VAL A 223 -18.66 9.06 6.58
N PRO A 224 -17.36 9.01 6.26
CA PRO A 224 -16.85 9.52 5.00
C PRO A 224 -17.33 8.64 3.84
N ALA A 225 -17.20 9.10 2.60
CA ALA A 225 -17.74 8.36 1.46
C ALA A 225 -16.79 8.35 0.27
N LEU A 226 -16.54 7.14 -0.24
CA LEU A 226 -16.03 6.88 -1.58
C LEU A 226 -17.22 6.61 -2.50
N ARG A 227 -17.23 7.21 -3.69
CA ARG A 227 -18.26 6.99 -4.72
C ARG A 227 -17.63 6.97 -6.09
N ALA A 228 -18.15 6.15 -6.99
CA ALA A 228 -17.82 6.28 -8.41
C ALA A 228 -18.26 7.66 -8.93
N ALA A 229 -17.40 8.27 -9.74
CA ALA A 229 -17.64 9.52 -10.42
C ALA A 229 -17.08 9.45 -11.85
N ASP A 230 -17.45 10.40 -12.70
CA ASP A 230 -16.89 10.47 -14.06
C ASP A 230 -15.37 10.65 -13.98
N GLY A 231 -14.63 9.72 -14.60
CA GLY A 231 -13.17 9.74 -14.61
C GLY A 231 -12.48 9.22 -13.33
N GLY A 232 -13.20 8.64 -12.35
CA GLY A 232 -12.55 7.95 -11.23
C GLY A 232 -13.39 7.75 -9.96
N ILE A 233 -12.71 7.78 -8.81
CA ILE A 233 -13.33 7.66 -7.48
C ILE A 233 -13.30 9.03 -6.79
N ARG A 234 -14.46 9.48 -6.31
CA ARG A 234 -14.57 10.67 -5.46
C ARG A 234 -14.58 10.26 -4.00
N ALA A 235 -13.66 10.82 -3.22
CA ALA A 235 -13.55 10.64 -1.79
C ALA A 235 -13.97 11.93 -1.06
N GLY A 236 -15.01 11.85 -0.24
CA GLY A 236 -15.52 12.97 0.56
C GLY A 236 -15.32 12.73 2.04
N HIS A 237 -14.73 13.71 2.72
CA HIS A 237 -14.54 13.71 4.16
C HIS A 237 -14.65 15.14 4.69
N ASP A 238 -15.34 15.34 5.82
CA ASP A 238 -15.70 16.68 6.33
C ASP A 238 -14.48 17.59 6.54
N GLU A 239 -13.42 17.06 7.18
CA GLU A 239 -12.19 17.85 7.41
C GLU A 239 -11.21 17.87 6.22
N LEU A 240 -11.04 16.77 5.49
CA LEU A 240 -10.10 16.74 4.36
C LEU A 240 -10.66 17.46 3.13
N GLY A 241 -11.98 17.59 3.02
CA GLY A 241 -12.68 18.02 1.82
C GLY A 241 -12.82 16.89 0.79
N THR A 242 -12.98 17.28 -0.47
CA THR A 242 -13.08 16.31 -1.59
C THR A 242 -11.69 15.96 -2.12
N ARG A 243 -11.46 14.68 -2.38
CA ARG A 243 -10.35 14.16 -3.19
C ARG A 243 -10.89 13.34 -4.35
N ARG A 244 -10.11 13.20 -5.41
CA ARG A 244 -10.43 12.45 -6.63
C ARG A 244 -9.25 11.54 -6.96
N LEU A 245 -9.52 10.25 -7.15
CA LEU A 245 -8.57 9.29 -7.67
C LEU A 245 -8.91 9.00 -9.13
N HIS A 246 -8.12 9.56 -10.04
CA HIS A 246 -8.19 9.29 -11.47
C HIS A 246 -7.48 7.98 -11.81
N HIS A 247 -8.01 7.22 -12.77
CA HIS A 247 -7.42 5.97 -13.27
C HIS A 247 -7.70 5.80 -14.76
N ASP A 248 -6.87 5.00 -15.44
CA ASP A 248 -7.00 4.71 -16.86
C ASP A 248 -7.89 3.47 -17.10
N GLY A 249 -9.21 3.66 -16.97
CA GLY A 249 -10.25 2.67 -17.34
C GLY A 249 -10.14 1.30 -16.66
N ALA A 250 -10.94 1.06 -15.62
CA ALA A 250 -10.98 -0.20 -14.87
C ALA A 250 -12.39 -0.51 -14.37
N GLU A 251 -12.61 -1.75 -13.95
CA GLU A 251 -13.73 -2.03 -13.05
C GLU A 251 -13.46 -1.37 -11.69
N LEU A 252 -14.50 -0.76 -11.11
CA LEU A 252 -14.42 -0.19 -9.77
C LEU A 252 -15.26 -1.04 -8.80
N LEU A 253 -14.60 -1.54 -7.76
CA LEU A 253 -15.22 -2.32 -6.70
C LEU A 253 -15.34 -1.46 -5.45
N PHE A 254 -16.47 -1.53 -4.74
CA PHE A 254 -16.73 -0.73 -3.54
C PHE A 254 -17.22 -1.62 -2.41
N THR A 255 -16.80 -1.33 -1.19
CA THR A 255 -17.28 -1.97 0.03
C THR A 255 -17.11 -1.02 1.23
N GLY A 256 -17.46 -1.52 2.40
CA GLY A 256 -17.17 -0.90 3.69
C GLY A 256 -15.79 -1.26 4.25
N ASN A 257 -15.16 -0.37 5.01
CA ASN A 257 -14.07 -0.70 5.96
C ASN A 257 -14.66 -1.07 7.33
N GLU A 258 -15.77 -1.80 7.34
CA GLU A 258 -16.47 -2.31 8.51
C GLU A 258 -15.94 -3.70 8.87
N THR A 259 -15.79 -4.00 10.16
CA THR A 259 -15.48 -5.37 10.58
C THR A 259 -16.56 -6.35 10.12
N ASP A 260 -16.15 -7.45 9.52
CA ASP A 260 -17.00 -8.62 9.31
C ASP A 260 -17.23 -9.34 10.64
N ASN A 261 -18.27 -8.92 11.36
CA ASN A 261 -18.65 -9.47 12.65
C ASN A 261 -19.13 -10.92 12.53
N GLU A 262 -19.66 -11.34 11.38
CA GLU A 262 -20.12 -12.71 11.19
C GLU A 262 -18.92 -13.66 11.16
N ARG A 263 -17.88 -13.29 10.42
CA ARG A 263 -16.62 -14.03 10.38
C ARG A 263 -15.85 -13.96 11.69
N ILE A 264 -15.70 -12.77 12.26
CA ILE A 264 -14.76 -12.52 13.37
C ILE A 264 -15.38 -12.86 14.74
N PHE A 265 -16.64 -12.50 14.96
CA PHE A 265 -17.30 -12.60 16.27
C PHE A 265 -18.54 -13.49 16.28
N GLY A 266 -18.93 -14.07 15.14
CA GLY A 266 -20.16 -14.86 15.01
C GLY A 266 -21.44 -14.07 15.25
N SER A 267 -21.41 -12.75 15.11
CA SER A 267 -22.56 -11.86 15.32
C SER A 267 -22.96 -11.17 14.01
N PRO A 268 -24.24 -10.80 13.81
CA PRO A 268 -24.70 -10.28 12.53
C PRO A 268 -23.99 -9.00 12.09
N ASN A 269 -23.72 -8.89 10.80
CA ASN A 269 -23.20 -7.67 10.21
C ASN A 269 -24.28 -6.58 10.14
N THR A 270 -23.90 -5.32 10.37
CA THR A 270 -24.81 -4.16 10.24
C THR A 270 -25.05 -3.74 8.79
N THR A 271 -24.17 -4.18 7.89
CA THR A 271 -24.18 -3.98 6.44
C THR A 271 -23.61 -5.22 5.76
N PRO A 272 -24.10 -5.62 4.57
CA PRO A 272 -23.50 -6.74 3.83
C PRO A 272 -22.09 -6.41 3.28
N TYR A 273 -21.73 -5.13 3.17
CA TYR A 273 -20.47 -4.66 2.60
C TYR A 273 -19.47 -4.36 3.72
N VAL A 274 -18.55 -5.29 3.95
CA VAL A 274 -17.56 -5.29 5.03
C VAL A 274 -16.13 -5.33 4.47
N LYS A 275 -15.12 -5.19 5.34
CA LYS A 275 -13.70 -4.91 5.02
C LYS A 275 -13.10 -5.85 3.97
N ASP A 276 -13.47 -7.12 4.02
CA ASP A 276 -12.97 -8.17 3.13
C ASP A 276 -13.82 -8.36 1.86
N GLY A 277 -14.84 -7.53 1.63
CA GLY A 277 -15.79 -7.69 0.54
C GLY A 277 -15.14 -7.71 -0.85
N ILE A 278 -14.09 -6.90 -1.06
CA ILE A 278 -13.31 -6.92 -2.31
C ILE A 278 -12.54 -8.24 -2.46
N GLY A 279 -11.93 -8.74 -1.38
CA GLY A 279 -11.25 -10.05 -1.39
C GLY A 279 -12.23 -11.19 -1.69
N ARG A 280 -13.38 -11.22 -1.04
CA ARG A 280 -14.43 -12.22 -1.30
C ARG A 280 -14.96 -12.17 -2.73
N HIS A 281 -15.12 -10.97 -3.28
CA HIS A 281 -15.51 -10.80 -4.68
C HIS A 281 -14.45 -11.31 -5.65
N VAL A 282 -13.19 -10.88 -5.49
CA VAL A 282 -12.11 -11.14 -6.45
C VAL A 282 -11.62 -12.59 -6.37
N VAL A 283 -11.42 -13.11 -5.17
CA VAL A 283 -10.81 -14.42 -4.92
C VAL A 283 -11.84 -15.54 -4.93
N HIS A 284 -13.03 -15.29 -4.35
CA HIS A 284 -14.07 -16.32 -4.18
C HIS A 284 -15.27 -16.16 -5.13
N GLY A 285 -15.30 -15.12 -5.95
CA GLY A 285 -16.38 -14.89 -6.93
C GLY A 285 -17.71 -14.47 -6.30
N GLU A 286 -17.70 -14.00 -5.05
CA GLU A 286 -18.91 -13.55 -4.34
C GLU A 286 -19.38 -12.19 -4.86
N ALA A 287 -20.15 -12.18 -5.95
CA ALA A 287 -20.62 -10.94 -6.58
C ALA A 287 -21.36 -9.99 -5.63
N GLY A 288 -22.07 -10.53 -4.62
CA GLY A 288 -22.82 -9.74 -3.63
C GLY A 288 -21.98 -9.15 -2.49
N ALA A 289 -20.66 -9.41 -2.45
CA ALA A 289 -19.77 -8.91 -1.40
C ALA A 289 -19.32 -7.45 -1.60
N VAL A 290 -19.58 -6.88 -2.79
CA VAL A 290 -19.30 -5.48 -3.14
C VAL A 290 -20.60 -4.72 -3.43
N ASP A 291 -20.60 -3.41 -3.19
CA ASP A 291 -21.79 -2.57 -3.32
C ASP A 291 -22.10 -2.24 -4.80
N PRO A 292 -23.22 -2.73 -5.37
CA PRO A 292 -23.62 -2.41 -6.74
C PRO A 292 -23.99 -0.93 -6.93
N ALA A 293 -24.27 -0.19 -5.85
CA ALA A 293 -24.45 1.26 -5.89
C ALA A 293 -23.13 2.03 -6.06
N ARG A 294 -21.98 1.33 -6.04
CA ARG A 294 -20.63 1.89 -6.22
C ARG A 294 -20.32 3.02 -5.23
N THR A 295 -20.62 2.75 -3.96
CA THR A 295 -20.37 3.63 -2.82
C THR A 295 -19.83 2.82 -1.65
N GLY A 296 -19.11 3.45 -0.73
CA GLY A 296 -18.58 2.78 0.46
C GLY A 296 -17.55 3.62 1.19
N THR A 297 -16.75 2.97 2.03
CA THR A 297 -15.59 3.57 2.72
C THR A 297 -14.27 2.93 2.30
N LYS A 298 -14.32 1.85 1.50
CA LYS A 298 -13.19 1.20 0.82
C LYS A 298 -13.55 0.95 -0.64
N ALA A 299 -12.61 1.14 -1.55
CA ALA A 299 -12.81 0.87 -2.97
C ALA A 299 -11.53 0.39 -3.63
N ALA A 300 -11.63 -0.29 -4.77
CA ALA A 300 -10.46 -0.72 -5.55
C ALA A 300 -10.66 -0.45 -7.04
N VAL A 301 -9.57 -0.04 -7.69
CA VAL A 301 -9.46 0.02 -9.15
C VAL A 301 -9.00 -1.37 -9.63
N HIS A 302 -9.93 -2.22 -10.05
CA HIS A 302 -9.65 -3.62 -10.37
C HIS A 302 -9.15 -3.77 -11.81
N GLN A 303 -7.85 -4.03 -11.95
CA GLN A 303 -7.16 -4.15 -13.24
C GLN A 303 -6.57 -5.54 -13.41
N VAL A 304 -6.98 -6.23 -14.47
CA VAL A 304 -6.44 -7.54 -14.84
C VAL A 304 -5.41 -7.35 -15.94
N ARG A 305 -4.17 -7.78 -15.69
CA ARG A 305 -3.08 -7.72 -16.66
C ARG A 305 -2.59 -9.13 -16.97
N THR A 306 -2.43 -9.41 -18.26
CA THR A 306 -1.68 -10.56 -18.74
C THR A 306 -0.30 -10.03 -19.12
N VAL A 307 0.73 -10.49 -18.43
CA VAL A 307 2.10 -9.97 -18.56
C VAL A 307 2.96 -11.04 -19.22
N PRO A 308 3.44 -10.83 -20.47
CA PRO A 308 4.33 -11.77 -21.14
C PRO A 308 5.61 -12.03 -20.36
N ALA A 309 6.24 -13.19 -20.60
CA ALA A 309 7.51 -13.55 -19.99
C ALA A 309 8.59 -12.49 -20.27
N GLY A 310 9.27 -12.02 -19.22
CA GLY A 310 10.31 -11.00 -19.31
C GLY A 310 9.84 -9.58 -19.62
N ASP A 311 8.53 -9.36 -19.81
CA ASP A 311 7.94 -8.06 -20.12
C ASP A 311 7.27 -7.43 -18.88
N SER A 312 6.59 -6.31 -19.04
CA SER A 312 5.94 -5.57 -17.95
C SER A 312 4.60 -4.96 -18.34
N ALA A 313 3.78 -4.71 -17.33
CA ALA A 313 2.55 -3.94 -17.46
C ALA A 313 2.56 -2.76 -16.48
N THR A 314 2.18 -1.58 -16.97
CA THR A 314 2.14 -0.34 -16.19
C THR A 314 0.73 0.18 -16.02
N LEU A 315 0.46 0.76 -14.85
CA LEU A 315 -0.78 1.45 -14.50
C LEU A 315 -0.46 2.82 -13.94
N ARG A 316 -1.30 3.79 -14.29
CA ARG A 316 -1.18 5.17 -13.83
C ARG A 316 -2.45 5.57 -13.10
N LEU A 317 -2.29 6.22 -11.95
CA LEU A 317 -3.35 6.84 -11.17
C LEU A 317 -2.91 8.22 -10.70
N ARG A 318 -3.88 9.10 -10.42
CA ARG A 318 -3.61 10.42 -9.85
C ARG A 318 -4.62 10.77 -8.77
N LEU A 319 -4.14 10.95 -7.54
CA LEU A 319 -4.94 11.37 -6.39
C LEU A 319 -4.75 12.87 -6.18
N THR A 320 -5.82 13.65 -6.33
CA THR A 320 -5.78 15.12 -6.22
C THR A 320 -7.00 15.69 -5.49
N ASP A 321 -6.91 16.91 -4.98
CA ASP A 321 -8.04 17.68 -4.46
C ASP A 321 -8.76 18.53 -5.52
N THR A 322 -8.14 18.65 -6.70
CA THR A 322 -8.62 19.51 -7.79
C THR A 322 -9.34 18.67 -8.86
N GLU A 323 -10.13 19.32 -9.69
CA GLU A 323 -10.72 18.70 -10.89
C GLU A 323 -9.78 18.94 -12.07
N LEU A 324 -9.41 17.86 -12.76
CA LEU A 324 -8.45 17.92 -13.87
C LEU A 324 -9.16 17.50 -15.15
N ASP A 325 -9.11 18.37 -16.16
CA ASP A 325 -9.61 18.06 -17.51
C ASP A 325 -8.77 16.98 -18.19
N ASP A 326 -7.45 17.03 -17.98
CA ASP A 326 -6.47 16.04 -18.46
C ASP A 326 -5.55 15.63 -17.30
N PRO A 327 -5.88 14.56 -16.57
CA PRO A 327 -5.04 14.05 -15.48
C PRO A 327 -3.66 13.52 -15.93
N TRP A 328 -3.45 13.33 -17.24
CA TRP A 328 -2.32 12.58 -17.79
C TRP A 328 -1.31 13.44 -18.54
N GLY A 329 -1.70 14.63 -19.01
CA GLY A 329 -0.89 15.46 -19.89
C GLY A 329 0.50 15.84 -19.37
N ASP A 330 0.64 16.03 -18.06
CA ASP A 330 1.90 16.35 -17.37
C ASP A 330 2.48 15.17 -16.58
N PHE A 331 1.91 13.97 -16.70
CA PHE A 331 2.19 12.84 -15.81
C PHE A 331 3.65 12.40 -15.88
N ASP A 332 4.10 12.01 -17.07
CA ASP A 332 5.46 11.46 -17.28
C ASP A 332 6.53 12.53 -17.00
N THR A 333 6.25 13.79 -17.38
CA THR A 333 7.15 14.92 -17.13
C THR A 333 7.29 15.21 -15.64
N THR A 334 6.19 15.15 -14.88
CA THR A 334 6.21 15.38 -13.43
C THR A 334 6.94 14.25 -12.70
N LEU A 335 6.65 13.00 -13.06
CA LEU A 335 7.30 11.82 -12.49
C LEU A 335 8.83 11.89 -12.69
N GLU A 336 9.27 12.18 -13.91
CA GLU A 336 10.69 12.30 -14.23
C GLU A 336 11.34 13.52 -13.56
N SER A 337 10.64 14.66 -13.49
CA SER A 337 11.15 15.84 -12.79
C SER A 337 11.37 15.57 -11.30
N ARG A 338 10.43 14.89 -10.63
CA ARG A 338 10.58 14.51 -9.21
C ARG A 338 11.74 13.53 -9.01
N ARG A 339 11.95 12.59 -9.95
CA ARG A 339 13.09 11.67 -9.92
C ARG A 339 14.43 12.39 -10.05
N VAL A 340 14.55 13.30 -11.03
CA VAL A 340 15.78 14.08 -11.26
C VAL A 340 16.10 15.00 -10.07
N GLU A 341 15.08 15.61 -9.46
CA GLU A 341 15.26 16.43 -8.26
C GLU A 341 15.67 15.59 -7.04
N ALA A 342 15.13 14.37 -6.90
CA ALA A 342 15.57 13.43 -5.86
C ALA A 342 17.03 13.03 -6.06
N ASP A 343 17.44 12.71 -7.31
CA ASP A 343 18.83 12.43 -7.66
C ASP A 343 19.74 13.60 -7.28
N ALA A 344 19.40 14.82 -7.69
CA ALA A 344 20.19 16.01 -7.40
C ALA A 344 20.29 16.30 -5.90
N PHE A 345 19.20 16.14 -5.14
CA PHE A 345 19.20 16.32 -3.69
C PHE A 345 20.14 15.33 -2.99
N TYR A 346 20.04 14.05 -3.34
CA TYR A 346 20.87 13.01 -2.72
C TYR A 346 22.33 13.08 -3.13
N GLU A 347 22.62 13.45 -4.37
CA GLU A 347 24.00 13.70 -4.82
C GLU A 347 24.67 14.81 -3.99
N ASP A 348 23.93 15.89 -3.70
CA ASP A 348 24.44 17.05 -2.94
C ASP A 348 24.66 16.77 -1.45
N ILE A 349 23.83 15.95 -0.80
CA ILE A 349 23.99 15.63 0.63
C ILE A 349 24.92 14.45 0.91
N THR A 350 25.27 13.66 -0.11
CA THR A 350 26.12 12.47 0.06
C THR A 350 27.59 12.86 0.01
N PRO A 351 28.40 12.53 1.03
CA PRO A 351 29.84 12.79 1.02
C PRO A 351 30.59 12.21 -0.18
N ASP A 352 31.63 12.91 -0.62
CA ASP A 352 32.58 12.41 -1.62
C ASP A 352 33.22 11.10 -1.16
N GLY A 353 33.31 10.12 -2.06
CA GLY A 353 33.94 8.82 -1.79
C GLY A 353 33.02 7.76 -1.17
N MET A 354 31.75 8.07 -0.87
CA MET A 354 30.76 7.07 -0.44
C MET A 354 30.47 6.05 -1.56
N GLY A 355 30.45 4.76 -1.21
CA GLY A 355 30.17 3.66 -2.14
C GLY A 355 28.72 3.62 -2.60
N GLU A 356 28.44 2.89 -3.68
CA GLU A 356 27.08 2.82 -4.28
C GLU A 356 26.03 2.24 -3.32
N GLY A 357 26.39 1.19 -2.55
CA GLY A 357 25.49 0.60 -1.55
C GLY A 357 25.13 1.57 -0.42
N GLU A 358 26.11 2.32 0.09
CA GLU A 358 25.89 3.34 1.12
C GLU A 358 25.03 4.49 0.61
N ARG A 359 25.26 4.91 -0.65
CA ARG A 359 24.40 5.90 -1.33
C ARG A 359 22.95 5.43 -1.42
N HIS A 360 22.74 4.15 -1.72
CA HIS A 360 21.39 3.60 -1.76
C HIS A 360 20.72 3.67 -0.40
N LEU A 361 21.39 3.26 0.68
CA LEU A 361 20.85 3.33 2.05
C LEU A 361 20.39 4.74 2.44
N VAL A 362 21.16 5.78 2.10
CA VAL A 362 20.79 7.18 2.38
C VAL A 362 19.46 7.56 1.71
N ARG A 363 19.17 7.04 0.53
CA ARG A 363 17.92 7.31 -0.21
C ARG A 363 16.70 6.62 0.37
N GLN A 364 16.92 5.53 1.12
CA GLN A 364 15.86 4.75 1.75
C GLN A 364 15.48 5.32 3.12
N ALA A 365 16.43 5.94 3.82
CA ALA A 365 16.29 6.37 5.21
C ALA A 365 15.08 7.27 5.54
N PRO A 366 14.55 8.12 4.63
CA PRO A 366 13.34 8.89 4.95
C PRO A 366 12.03 8.11 4.86
N ALA A 367 12.05 6.87 4.34
CA ALA A 367 10.93 5.96 4.53
C ALA A 367 10.88 5.51 6.00
N PRO A 368 9.69 5.40 6.61
CA PRO A 368 9.59 4.84 7.94
C PRO A 368 10.06 3.39 7.91
N ASP A 369 10.96 3.03 8.82
CA ASP A 369 11.29 1.64 9.11
C ASP A 369 10.03 0.94 9.66
N ALA A 370 9.78 -0.29 9.18
CA ALA A 370 8.63 -1.12 9.54
C ALA A 370 8.54 -1.42 11.05
#